data_AF-A0A418WRS5-F1
#
_entry.id   AF-A0A418WRS5-F1
#
_cell.length_a   1.000
_cell.length_b   1.000
_cell.length_c   1.000
_cell.angle_alpha   90.00
_cell.angle_beta   90.00
_cell.angle_gamma   90.00
#
_symmetry.space_group_name_H-M   'P 1'
#
loop_
_entity.id
_entity.type
_entity.pdbx_description
1 polymer ?
#
loop_
_entity_poly.entity_id
_entity_poly.type
_entity_poly.pdbx_seq_one_letter_code
_entity_poly.pdbx_strand_id
1 'polypeptide(L)'
;MGDPRRPRRGRSYAQLSEGERQGRACESSGGGMIWLALLASTAATASEAPIAAPQVASKAEPTQDFAAVEAAVRLLRSQDYEKQMEEAALRSANASFDTMFEHYAQEGSALPADLVDEIRLVILNNTRDLVEEMKKTALNDAAAIYARYFTAAEINELMALQSHPVMKKVQQVTRRMMPELMQIGLKTAAARQVELKAKIAETIESWQARQPNESDKS
;
A
#
# COMPACT_ATOMS: atom_id res chain seq x y z
N MET A 1 -10.08 64.91 -26.51
CA MET A 1 -8.77 64.36 -26.91
C MET A 1 -8.42 63.24 -25.93
N GLY A 2 -8.52 61.99 -26.37
CA GLY A 2 -8.19 60.81 -25.59
C GLY A 2 -7.80 59.69 -26.56
N ASP A 3 -6.61 59.15 -26.40
CA ASP A 3 -5.95 58.21 -27.32
C ASP A 3 -6.52 56.78 -27.15
N PRO A 4 -7.12 56.17 -28.18
CA PRO A 4 -7.79 54.86 -28.07
C PRO A 4 -6.87 53.65 -28.34
N ARG A 5 -5.54 53.80 -28.37
CA ARG A 5 -4.63 52.68 -28.72
C ARG A 5 -3.80 52.18 -27.55
N ARG A 6 -4.39 51.36 -26.68
CA ARG A 6 -3.62 50.41 -25.87
C ARG A 6 -4.12 48.98 -26.04
N PRO A 7 -3.29 48.05 -26.53
CA PRO A 7 -3.65 46.65 -26.59
C PRO A 7 -3.67 46.05 -25.17
N ARG A 8 -4.78 45.40 -24.82
CA ARG A 8 -4.89 44.52 -23.64
C ARG A 8 -3.87 43.39 -23.80
N ARG A 9 -2.85 43.36 -22.95
CA ARG A 9 -2.01 42.16 -22.74
C ARG A 9 -2.88 41.09 -22.08
N GLY A 10 -3.40 40.15 -22.87
CA GLY A 10 -3.91 38.89 -22.35
C GLY A 10 -2.75 38.07 -21.79
N ARG A 11 -2.69 37.92 -20.46
CA ARG A 11 -1.89 36.87 -19.85
C ARG A 11 -2.60 35.54 -20.11
N SER A 12 -2.03 34.75 -21.03
CA SER A 12 -2.31 33.32 -21.16
C SER A 12 -1.98 32.63 -19.84
N TYR A 13 -2.97 31.98 -19.23
CA TYR A 13 -2.81 31.07 -18.09
C TYR A 13 -2.76 29.59 -18.54
N ALA A 14 -2.48 29.32 -19.82
CA ALA A 14 -2.62 27.97 -20.40
C ALA A 14 -1.29 27.19 -20.54
N GLN A 15 -0.19 27.63 -19.92
CA GLN A 15 1.08 26.89 -19.95
C GLN A 15 1.74 26.88 -18.57
N LEU A 16 1.12 26.18 -17.63
CA LEU A 16 1.82 25.65 -16.45
C LEU A 16 1.83 24.13 -16.55
N SER A 17 2.96 23.64 -17.07
CA SER A 17 3.62 22.37 -16.74
C SER A 17 2.75 21.16 -16.37
N GLU A 18 2.37 20.36 -17.37
CA GLU A 18 2.01 18.94 -17.18
C GLU A 18 3.17 18.11 -16.57
N GLY A 19 4.41 18.62 -16.62
CA GLY A 19 5.60 17.93 -16.09
C GLY A 19 5.79 17.97 -14.57
N GLU A 20 5.06 18.80 -13.81
CA GLU A 20 5.29 18.95 -12.35
C GLU A 20 4.23 18.26 -11.48
N ARG A 21 3.13 17.76 -12.05
CA ARG A 21 2.08 17.06 -11.29
C ARG A 21 2.40 15.60 -10.97
N GLN A 22 3.28 14.94 -11.72
CA GLN A 22 3.65 13.54 -11.49
C GLN A 22 4.73 13.33 -10.40
N GLY A 23 5.36 14.40 -9.90
CA GLY A 23 6.45 14.29 -8.93
C GLY A 23 6.05 14.32 -7.45
N ARG A 24 4.82 14.74 -7.11
CA ARG A 24 4.42 14.99 -5.70
C ARG A 24 3.50 13.93 -5.08
N ALA A 25 3.11 12.89 -5.82
CA ALA A 25 2.18 11.87 -5.31
C ALA A 25 2.86 10.77 -4.45
N CYS A 26 4.19 10.71 -4.36
CA CYS A 26 4.90 9.63 -3.64
C CYS A 26 5.47 10.02 -2.26
N GLU A 27 5.35 11.27 -1.81
CA GLU A 27 6.08 11.74 -0.60
C GLU A 27 5.31 11.67 0.74
N SER A 28 4.04 11.24 0.80
CA SER A 28 3.28 11.22 2.08
C SER A 28 3.08 9.84 2.73
N SER A 29 3.75 8.78 2.24
CA SER A 29 3.63 7.42 2.79
C SER A 29 4.58 7.17 3.98
N GLY A 30 4.44 7.97 5.03
CA GLY A 30 5.22 7.86 6.26
C GLY A 30 4.41 7.30 7.42
N GLY A 31 3.84 6.10 7.31
CA GLY A 31 3.09 5.51 8.42
C GLY A 31 3.03 3.98 8.37
N GLY A 32 3.77 3.34 9.28
CA GLY A 32 3.57 1.96 9.76
C GLY A 32 3.15 0.93 8.72
N MET A 33 4.05 0.56 7.79
CA MET A 33 3.84 -0.68 7.03
C MET A 33 4.26 -1.84 7.96
N ILE A 34 3.29 -2.63 8.41
CA ILE A 34 3.53 -3.92 9.06
C ILE A 34 4.38 -4.75 8.10
N TRP A 35 5.63 -4.98 8.50
CA TRP A 35 6.61 -5.79 7.77
C TRP A 35 6.19 -7.26 7.82
N LEU A 36 5.27 -7.66 6.95
CA LEU A 36 5.15 -9.06 6.55
C LEU A 36 6.36 -9.35 5.65
N ALA A 37 7.40 -9.92 6.28
CA ALA A 37 8.61 -10.35 5.61
C ALA A 37 8.26 -11.30 4.47
N LEU A 38 8.37 -10.79 3.23
CA LEU A 38 8.40 -11.59 2.02
C LEU A 38 9.74 -12.34 2.00
N LEU A 39 9.84 -13.41 2.79
CA LEU A 39 10.89 -14.41 2.61
C LEU A 39 10.61 -15.11 1.29
N ALA A 40 11.13 -14.52 0.21
CA ALA A 40 11.30 -15.21 -1.06
C ALA A 40 12.11 -16.47 -0.81
N SER A 41 11.43 -17.61 -0.77
CA SER A 41 12.05 -18.92 -0.76
C SER A 41 12.79 -19.10 -2.09
N THR A 42 14.07 -18.73 -2.14
CA THR A 42 14.96 -19.27 -3.16
C THR A 42 15.12 -20.74 -2.87
N ALA A 43 14.30 -21.55 -3.54
CA ALA A 43 14.44 -23.00 -3.57
C ALA A 43 15.80 -23.33 -4.18
N ALA A 44 16.80 -23.56 -3.34
CA ALA A 44 18.01 -24.25 -3.73
C ALA A 44 17.63 -25.71 -4.01
N THR A 45 17.67 -26.10 -5.28
CA THR A 45 17.62 -27.51 -5.70
C THR A 45 18.89 -28.20 -5.23
N ALA A 46 18.87 -28.71 -4.00
CA ALA A 46 19.92 -29.57 -3.46
C ALA A 46 19.39 -31.00 -3.31
N SER A 47 20.06 -31.90 -4.02
CA SER A 47 20.06 -33.37 -4.00
C SER A 47 19.25 -34.07 -2.90
N GLU A 48 18.35 -34.96 -3.33
CA GLU A 48 17.55 -35.88 -2.51
C GLU A 48 18.41 -36.71 -1.54
N ALA A 49 18.28 -36.42 -0.25
CA ALA A 49 18.31 -37.43 0.78
C ALA A 49 16.87 -37.59 1.31
N PRO A 50 16.38 -38.81 1.60
CA PRO A 50 15.04 -39.03 2.14
C PRO A 50 14.98 -38.51 3.58
N ILE A 51 14.72 -37.21 3.72
CA ILE A 51 14.44 -36.57 5.02
C ILE A 51 13.04 -37.03 5.41
N ALA A 52 12.94 -37.84 6.46
CA ALA A 52 11.69 -38.20 7.08
C ALA A 52 10.87 -36.93 7.33
N ALA A 53 9.71 -36.83 6.67
CA ALA A 53 8.84 -35.67 6.80
C ALA A 53 8.55 -35.44 8.30
N PRO A 54 8.79 -34.22 8.84
CA PRO A 54 8.38 -33.92 10.19
C PRO A 54 6.88 -34.16 10.27
N GLN A 55 6.48 -35.16 11.05
CA GLN A 55 5.08 -35.42 11.31
C GLN A 55 4.53 -34.13 11.92
N VAL A 56 3.66 -33.46 11.16
CA VAL A 56 2.88 -32.34 11.65
C VAL A 56 1.95 -32.95 12.69
N ALA A 57 2.42 -32.99 13.94
CA ALA A 57 1.66 -33.49 15.06
C ALA A 57 0.30 -32.78 15.02
N SER A 58 -0.76 -33.57 14.89
CA SER A 58 -2.13 -33.06 14.90
C SER A 58 -2.32 -32.28 16.19
N LYS A 59 -2.38 -30.95 16.07
CA LYS A 59 -2.60 -30.04 17.19
C LYS A 59 -3.92 -30.44 17.85
N ALA A 60 -3.85 -30.92 19.09
CA ALA A 60 -4.97 -30.84 20.01
C ALA A 60 -5.53 -29.41 19.96
N GLU A 61 -6.86 -29.26 20.06
CA GLU A 61 -7.49 -27.95 20.09
C GLU A 61 -6.74 -27.08 21.10
N PRO A 62 -6.18 -25.93 20.67
CA PRO A 62 -5.31 -25.15 21.53
C PRO A 62 -6.16 -24.59 22.66
N THR A 63 -5.99 -25.15 23.86
CA THR A 63 -6.46 -24.52 25.09
C THR A 63 -5.92 -23.10 25.09
N GLN A 64 -6.83 -22.12 25.07
CA GLN A 64 -6.46 -20.71 24.95
C GLN A 64 -5.55 -20.30 26.11
N ASP A 65 -4.30 -19.98 25.80
CA ASP A 65 -3.33 -19.49 26.77
C ASP A 65 -3.62 -18.01 27.09
N PHE A 66 -4.35 -17.77 28.18
CA PHE A 66 -4.72 -16.42 28.63
C PHE A 66 -3.50 -15.53 28.89
N ALA A 67 -2.38 -16.10 29.36
CA ALA A 67 -1.16 -15.32 29.60
C ALA A 67 -0.54 -14.84 28.28
N ALA A 68 -0.58 -15.67 27.23
CA ALA A 68 -0.13 -15.29 25.91
C ALA A 68 -1.03 -14.20 25.29
N VAL A 69 -2.36 -14.30 25.46
CA VAL A 69 -3.30 -13.26 24.99
C VAL A 69 -3.02 -11.93 25.67
N GLU A 70 -2.85 -11.91 27.00
CA GLU A 70 -2.55 -10.68 27.74
C GLU A 70 -1.22 -10.05 27.30
N ALA A 71 -0.18 -10.87 27.10
CA ALA A 71 1.10 -10.41 26.57
C ALA A 71 0.95 -9.82 25.17
N ALA A 72 0.15 -10.45 24.29
CA ALA A 72 -0.11 -9.94 22.94
C ALA A 72 -0.87 -8.60 22.95
N VAL A 73 -1.84 -8.42 23.84
CA VAL A 73 -2.54 -7.13 24.01
C VAL A 73 -1.55 -6.03 24.38
N ARG A 74 -0.63 -6.29 25.32
CA ARG A 74 0.41 -5.31 25.71
C ARG A 74 1.34 -4.98 24.54
N LEU A 75 1.78 -6.00 23.80
CA LEU A 75 2.60 -5.83 22.60
C LEU A 75 1.89 -4.94 21.57
N LEU A 76 0.66 -5.26 21.18
CA LEU A 76 -0.10 -4.52 20.18
C LEU A 76 -0.38 -3.07 20.60
N ARG A 77 -0.67 -2.83 21.87
CA ARG A 77 -0.80 -1.46 22.42
C ARG A 77 0.51 -0.69 22.35
N SER A 78 1.64 -1.32 22.67
CA SER A 78 2.96 -0.68 22.59
C SER A 78 3.35 -0.26 21.17
N GLN A 79 2.67 -0.81 20.17
CA GLN A 79 2.83 -0.49 18.76
C GLN A 79 1.78 0.50 18.23
N ASP A 80 0.91 1.04 19.09
CA ASP A 80 -0.22 1.89 18.66
C ASP A 80 -1.11 1.20 17.60
N TYR A 81 -1.38 -0.10 17.75
CA TYR A 81 -2.13 -0.91 16.77
C TYR A 81 -3.43 -0.25 16.28
N GLU A 82 -4.25 0.27 17.20
CA GLU A 82 -5.54 0.90 16.87
C GLU A 82 -5.36 2.16 16.02
N LYS A 83 -4.32 2.96 16.31
CA LYS A 83 -4.00 4.15 15.52
C LYS A 83 -3.50 3.76 14.13
N GLN A 84 -2.65 2.73 14.04
CA GLN A 84 -2.18 2.23 12.74
C GLN A 84 -3.36 1.70 11.90
N MET A 85 -4.31 1.00 12.51
CA MET A 85 -5.52 0.52 11.86
C MET A 85 -6.36 1.67 11.31
N GLU A 86 -6.57 2.72 12.11
CA GLU A 86 -7.30 3.92 11.67
C GLU A 86 -6.58 4.64 10.52
N GLU A 87 -5.29 4.90 10.64
CA GLU A 87 -4.48 5.54 9.60
C GLU A 87 -4.47 4.70 8.31
N ALA A 88 -4.42 3.37 8.41
CA ALA A 88 -4.50 2.48 7.26
C ALA A 88 -5.87 2.55 6.58
N ALA A 89 -6.96 2.50 7.36
CA ALA A 89 -8.32 2.60 6.83
C ALA A 89 -8.57 3.94 6.11
N LEU A 90 -8.16 5.06 6.71
CA LEU A 90 -8.31 6.39 6.12
C LEU A 90 -7.47 6.57 4.85
N ARG A 91 -6.25 6.04 4.82
CA ARG A 91 -5.43 6.04 3.59
C ARG A 91 -6.06 5.19 2.50
N SER A 92 -6.58 4.02 2.84
CA SER A 92 -7.27 3.15 1.88
C SER A 92 -8.51 3.85 1.31
N ALA A 93 -9.32 4.48 2.16
CA ALA A 93 -10.50 5.24 1.72
C ALA A 93 -10.11 6.36 0.73
N ASN A 94 -9.08 7.16 1.05
CA ASN A 94 -8.59 8.21 0.16
C ASN A 94 -8.05 7.67 -1.18
N ALA A 95 -7.31 6.56 -1.16
CA ALA A 95 -6.80 5.96 -2.40
C ALA A 95 -7.93 5.42 -3.29
N SER A 96 -8.91 4.73 -2.71
CA SER A 96 -10.11 4.25 -3.43
C SER A 96 -10.91 5.41 -4.00
N PHE A 97 -10.96 6.53 -3.27
CA PHE A 97 -11.59 7.75 -3.74
C PHE A 97 -10.98 8.34 -4.98
N ASP A 98 -9.65 8.53 -4.95
CA ASP A 98 -8.94 9.13 -6.08
C ASP A 98 -9.13 8.28 -7.34
N THR A 99 -9.13 6.95 -7.20
CA THR A 99 -9.42 6.02 -8.30
C THR A 99 -10.87 6.14 -8.81
N MET A 100 -11.85 6.25 -7.90
CA MET A 100 -13.26 6.38 -8.28
C MET A 100 -13.53 7.67 -9.07
N PHE A 101 -12.99 8.81 -8.63
CA PHE A 101 -13.19 10.08 -9.35
C PHE A 101 -12.39 10.18 -10.63
N GLU A 102 -11.20 9.56 -10.70
CA GLU A 102 -10.46 9.42 -11.96
C GLU A 102 -11.31 8.65 -12.99
N HIS A 103 -11.98 7.58 -12.57
CA HIS A 103 -12.90 6.84 -13.43
C HIS A 103 -14.08 7.69 -13.94
N TYR A 104 -14.78 8.42 -13.06
CA TYR A 104 -15.86 9.34 -13.48
C TYR A 104 -15.38 10.42 -14.45
N ALA A 105 -14.17 10.93 -14.26
CA ALA A 105 -13.58 11.91 -15.17
C ALA A 105 -13.28 11.31 -16.55
N GLN A 106 -12.81 10.06 -16.61
CA GLN A 106 -12.56 9.34 -17.87
C GLN A 106 -13.84 9.05 -18.67
N GLU A 107 -14.97 8.87 -17.99
CA GLU A 107 -16.29 8.66 -18.63
C GLU A 107 -16.99 9.96 -19.05
N GLY A 108 -16.33 11.12 -18.90
CA GLY A 108 -16.92 12.42 -19.20
C GLY A 108 -17.98 12.87 -18.18
N SER A 109 -18.09 12.17 -17.06
CA SER A 109 -19.02 12.46 -15.96
C SER A 109 -18.30 13.11 -14.77
N ALA A 110 -17.39 14.04 -15.07
CA ALA A 110 -16.62 14.74 -14.04
C ALA A 110 -17.57 15.49 -13.08
N LEU A 111 -17.48 15.18 -11.80
CA LEU A 111 -18.30 15.80 -10.77
C LEU A 111 -17.75 17.19 -10.39
N PRO A 112 -18.62 18.14 -10.01
CA PRO A 112 -18.19 19.43 -9.46
C PRO A 112 -17.28 19.26 -8.23
N ALA A 113 -16.26 20.10 -8.10
CA ALA A 113 -15.23 19.95 -7.07
C ALA A 113 -15.77 20.06 -5.63
N ASP A 114 -16.75 20.91 -5.41
CA ASP A 114 -17.49 21.04 -4.15
C ASP A 114 -18.23 19.74 -3.79
N LEU A 115 -18.90 19.11 -4.76
CA LEU A 115 -19.54 17.82 -4.57
C LEU A 115 -18.52 16.71 -4.27
N VAL A 116 -17.37 16.71 -4.95
CA VAL A 116 -16.26 15.77 -4.67
C VAL A 116 -15.79 15.90 -3.22
N ASP A 117 -15.61 17.13 -2.74
CA ASP A 117 -15.18 17.40 -1.37
C ASP A 117 -16.24 16.98 -0.33
N GLU A 118 -17.53 17.22 -0.60
CA GLU A 118 -18.63 16.76 0.27
C GLU A 118 -18.68 15.23 0.36
N ILE A 119 -18.62 14.54 -0.79
CA ILE A 119 -18.61 13.06 -0.84
C ILE A 119 -17.40 12.53 -0.07
N ARG A 120 -16.21 13.14 -0.29
CA ARG A 120 -14.98 12.77 0.42
C ARG A 120 -15.15 12.89 1.92
N LEU A 121 -15.72 13.98 2.41
CA LEU A 121 -15.98 14.18 3.83
C LEU A 121 -16.94 13.13 4.40
N VAL A 122 -18.03 12.82 3.69
CA VAL A 122 -19.02 11.81 4.12
C VAL A 122 -18.38 10.44 4.31
N ILE A 123 -17.61 9.96 3.34
CA ILE A 123 -16.99 8.64 3.43
C ILE A 123 -15.87 8.63 4.48
N LEU A 124 -15.04 9.67 4.58
CA LEU A 124 -14.01 9.70 5.61
C LEU A 124 -14.62 9.64 7.02
N ASN A 125 -15.75 10.31 7.25
CA ASN A 125 -16.47 10.21 8.51
C ASN A 125 -17.06 8.80 8.71
N ASN A 126 -17.72 8.23 7.70
CA ASN A 126 -18.23 6.87 7.77
C ASN A 126 -17.10 5.83 8.01
N THR A 127 -15.93 6.02 7.40
CA THR A 127 -14.74 5.17 7.64
C THR A 127 -14.27 5.29 9.09
N ARG A 128 -14.26 6.49 9.69
CA ARG A 128 -13.96 6.65 11.11
C ARG A 128 -14.96 5.92 11.98
N ASP A 129 -16.25 6.07 11.72
CA ASP A 129 -17.31 5.41 12.49
C ASP A 129 -17.18 3.87 12.43
N LEU A 130 -16.91 3.32 11.24
CA LEU A 130 -16.64 1.89 11.07
C LEU A 130 -15.39 1.44 11.83
N VAL A 131 -14.31 2.21 11.77
CA VAL A 131 -13.07 1.92 12.51
C VAL A 131 -13.32 1.96 14.01
N GLU A 132 -14.07 2.93 14.53
CA GLU A 132 -14.44 3.00 15.95
C GLU A 132 -15.26 1.79 16.39
N GLU A 133 -16.17 1.29 15.53
CA GLU A 133 -16.88 0.03 15.81
C GLU A 133 -15.91 -1.16 15.84
N MET A 134 -15.00 -1.25 14.86
CA MET A 134 -14.00 -2.33 14.79
C MET A 134 -13.05 -2.33 16.00
N LYS A 135 -12.63 -1.15 16.50
CA LYS A 135 -11.71 -1.02 17.65
C LYS A 135 -12.24 -1.76 18.90
N LYS A 136 -13.55 -1.90 19.05
CA LYS A 136 -14.17 -2.59 20.19
C LYS A 136 -13.72 -4.04 20.37
N THR A 137 -13.42 -4.75 19.28
CA THR A 137 -12.98 -6.15 19.35
C THR A 137 -11.62 -6.40 18.69
N ALA A 138 -11.21 -5.58 17.73
CA ALA A 138 -10.03 -5.83 16.89
C ALA A 138 -8.74 -6.08 17.68
N LEU A 139 -8.50 -5.33 18.76
CA LEU A 139 -7.31 -5.52 19.59
C LEU A 139 -7.26 -6.92 20.23
N ASN A 140 -8.40 -7.38 20.76
CA ASN A 140 -8.50 -8.67 21.42
C ASN A 140 -8.47 -9.82 20.40
N ASP A 141 -9.12 -9.64 19.25
CA ASP A 141 -9.11 -10.62 18.16
C ASP A 141 -7.69 -10.79 17.60
N ALA A 142 -6.97 -9.70 17.38
CA ALA A 142 -5.57 -9.73 16.96
C ALA A 142 -4.67 -10.38 18.02
N ALA A 143 -4.86 -10.05 19.30
CA ALA A 143 -4.10 -10.65 20.39
C ALA A 143 -4.32 -12.17 20.48
N ALA A 144 -5.56 -12.62 20.31
CA ALA A 144 -5.91 -14.03 20.27
C ALA A 144 -5.23 -14.76 19.10
N ILE A 145 -5.08 -14.11 17.94
CA ILE A 145 -4.33 -14.66 16.81
C ILE A 145 -2.84 -14.84 17.19
N TYR A 146 -2.20 -13.83 17.78
CA TYR A 146 -0.80 -13.94 18.23
C TYR A 146 -0.60 -15.10 19.22
N ALA A 147 -1.51 -15.23 20.20
CA ALA A 147 -1.45 -16.30 21.21
C ALA A 147 -1.60 -17.72 20.64
N ARG A 148 -2.07 -17.90 19.39
CA ARG A 148 -2.09 -19.21 18.71
C ARG A 148 -0.72 -19.67 18.22
N TYR A 149 0.23 -18.74 18.09
CA TYR A 149 1.55 -19.00 17.50
C TYR A 149 2.69 -18.76 18.47
N PHE A 150 2.49 -17.92 19.49
CA PHE A 150 3.53 -17.55 20.44
C PHE A 150 3.07 -17.76 21.88
N THR A 151 3.99 -18.21 22.71
CA THR A 151 3.84 -18.22 24.17
C THR A 151 3.98 -16.81 24.73
N ALA A 152 3.52 -16.59 25.96
CA ALA A 152 3.71 -15.32 26.66
C ALA A 152 5.18 -14.90 26.77
N ALA A 153 6.09 -15.86 26.99
CA ALA A 153 7.53 -15.61 27.11
C ALA A 153 8.12 -15.07 25.81
N GLU A 154 7.81 -15.71 24.67
CA GLU A 154 8.24 -15.26 23.35
C GLU A 154 7.68 -13.87 23.01
N ILE A 155 6.42 -13.60 23.34
CA ILE A 155 5.82 -12.27 23.11
C ILE A 155 6.53 -11.19 23.95
N ASN A 156 6.85 -11.48 25.21
CA ASN A 156 7.60 -10.53 26.06
C ASN A 156 9.03 -10.31 25.53
N GLU A 157 9.67 -11.33 24.97
CA GLU A 157 10.98 -11.19 24.32
C GLU A 157 10.88 -10.30 23.06
N LEU A 158 9.84 -10.46 22.25
CA LEU A 158 9.57 -9.57 21.12
C LEU A 158 9.40 -8.11 21.56
N MET A 159 8.69 -7.86 22.67
CA MET A 159 8.57 -6.51 23.24
C MET A 159 9.92 -5.94 23.69
N ALA A 160 10.76 -6.76 24.34
CA ALA A 160 12.09 -6.36 24.76
C ALA A 160 12.98 -6.01 23.55
N LEU A 161 12.91 -6.81 22.49
CA LEU A 161 13.64 -6.56 21.24
C LEU A 161 13.20 -5.26 20.57
N GLN A 162 11.91 -4.93 20.57
CA GLN A 162 11.40 -3.66 20.02
C GLN A 162 11.89 -2.44 20.79
N SER A 163 12.11 -2.60 22.09
CA SER A 163 12.66 -1.54 22.93
C SER A 163 14.17 -1.40 22.82
N HIS A 164 14.86 -2.37 22.20
CA HIS A 164 16.31 -2.39 22.09
C HIS A 164 16.83 -1.17 21.29
N PRO A 165 17.91 -0.48 21.73
CA PRO A 165 18.40 0.74 21.09
C PRO A 165 18.76 0.55 19.62
N VAL A 166 19.32 -0.61 19.26
CA VAL A 166 19.64 -0.95 17.86
C VAL A 166 18.35 -1.05 17.04
N MET A 167 17.29 -1.66 17.57
CA MET A 167 16.02 -1.79 16.85
C MET A 167 15.37 -0.43 16.63
N LYS A 168 15.39 0.46 17.64
CA LYS A 168 14.92 1.85 17.49
C LYS A 168 15.71 2.61 16.43
N LYS A 169 17.05 2.43 16.40
CA LYS A 169 17.91 3.02 15.36
C LYS A 169 17.56 2.47 13.98
N VAL A 170 17.35 1.16 13.84
CA VAL A 170 16.90 0.53 12.59
C VAL A 170 15.58 1.16 12.13
N GLN A 171 14.56 1.26 12.99
CA GLN A 171 13.28 1.88 12.62
C GLN A 171 13.41 3.35 12.18
N GLN A 172 14.31 4.12 12.77
CA GLN A 172 14.58 5.50 12.36
C GLN A 172 15.31 5.57 11.02
N VAL A 173 16.35 4.75 10.85
CA VAL A 173 17.20 4.74 9.65
C VAL A 173 16.44 4.17 8.46
N THR A 174 15.68 3.08 8.63
CA THR A 174 14.89 2.45 7.55
C THR A 174 13.93 3.44 6.89
N ARG A 175 13.31 4.35 7.64
CA ARG A 175 12.45 5.40 7.05
C ARG A 175 13.19 6.34 6.12
N ARG A 176 14.47 6.63 6.39
CA ARG A 176 15.31 7.48 5.53
C ARG A 176 15.93 6.70 4.38
N MET A 177 16.29 5.45 4.64
CA MET A 177 16.94 4.57 3.67
C MET A 177 15.96 4.06 2.61
N MET A 178 14.67 3.88 2.94
CA MET A 178 13.71 3.29 2.01
C MET A 178 13.54 4.10 0.71
N PRO A 179 13.38 5.44 0.73
CA PRO A 179 13.37 6.23 -0.51
C PRO A 179 14.64 6.05 -1.36
N GLU A 180 15.82 5.98 -0.72
CA GLU A 180 17.08 5.76 -1.43
C GLU A 180 17.10 4.39 -2.11
N LEU A 181 16.65 3.33 -1.41
CA LEU A 181 16.51 1.99 -1.97
C LEU A 181 15.49 1.95 -3.12
N MET A 182 14.35 2.65 -2.98
CA MET A 182 13.35 2.76 -4.04
C MET A 182 13.90 3.48 -5.27
N GLN A 183 14.72 4.51 -5.11
CA GLN A 183 15.36 5.20 -6.23
C GLN A 183 16.27 4.28 -7.03
N ILE A 184 16.97 3.33 -6.38
CA ILE A 184 17.75 2.31 -7.09
C ILE A 184 16.82 1.48 -7.98
N GLY A 185 15.72 0.97 -7.43
CA GLY A 185 14.72 0.20 -8.19
C GLY A 185 14.12 0.99 -9.36
N LEU A 186 13.77 2.26 -9.14
CA LEU A 186 13.22 3.15 -10.18
C LEU A 186 14.21 3.41 -11.30
N LYS A 187 15.50 3.63 -10.99
CA LYS A 187 16.55 3.79 -12.00
C LYS A 187 16.70 2.53 -12.84
N THR A 188 16.69 1.36 -12.21
CA THR A 188 16.76 0.07 -12.93
C THR A 188 15.53 -0.15 -13.81
N ALA A 189 14.33 0.16 -13.32
CA ALA A 189 13.09 0.05 -14.09
C ALA A 189 13.07 1.03 -15.28
N ALA A 190 13.48 2.28 -15.07
CA ALA A 190 13.57 3.30 -16.11
C ALA A 190 14.50 2.87 -17.25
N ALA A 191 15.65 2.28 -16.93
CA ALA A 191 16.58 1.76 -17.93
C ALA A 191 15.96 0.67 -18.82
N ARG A 192 14.99 -0.10 -18.30
CA ARG A 192 14.27 -1.15 -19.05
C ARG A 192 12.97 -0.68 -19.69
N GLN A 193 12.53 0.54 -19.42
CA GLN A 193 11.23 1.04 -19.90
C GLN A 193 11.15 1.09 -21.43
N VAL A 194 12.28 1.38 -22.11
CA VAL A 194 12.34 1.42 -23.58
C VAL A 194 12.13 0.02 -24.18
N GLU A 195 12.84 -0.98 -23.66
CA GLU A 195 12.71 -2.39 -24.08
C GLU A 195 11.28 -2.90 -23.83
N LEU A 196 10.72 -2.60 -22.66
CA LEU A 196 9.36 -2.97 -22.32
C LEU A 196 8.34 -2.36 -23.30
N LYS A 197 8.48 -1.07 -23.63
CA LYS A 197 7.61 -0.40 -24.62
C LYS A 197 7.71 -1.05 -26.00
N ALA A 198 8.91 -1.38 -26.46
CA ALA A 198 9.11 -2.06 -27.74
C ALA A 198 8.41 -3.43 -27.76
N LYS A 199 8.57 -4.22 -26.69
CA LYS A 199 7.95 -5.55 -26.57
C LYS A 199 6.43 -5.49 -26.49
N ILE A 200 5.87 -4.47 -25.84
CA ILE A 200 4.42 -4.23 -25.82
C ILE A 200 3.92 -3.95 -27.24
N ALA A 201 4.59 -3.07 -27.99
CA ALA A 201 4.21 -2.75 -29.37
C ALA A 201 4.25 -3.99 -30.28
N GLU A 202 5.34 -4.76 -30.22
CA GLU A 202 5.50 -6.02 -30.97
C GLU A 202 4.37 -7.02 -30.64
N THR A 203 4.00 -7.11 -29.37
CA THR A 203 2.93 -8.02 -28.92
C THR A 203 1.57 -7.60 -29.47
N ILE A 204 1.26 -6.30 -29.47
CA ILE A 204 0.01 -5.75 -30.01
C ILE A 204 -0.06 -6.00 -31.52
N GLU A 205 1.02 -5.70 -32.25
CA GLU A 205 1.10 -5.92 -33.70
C GLU A 205 0.91 -7.40 -34.05
N SER A 206 1.62 -8.29 -33.33
CA SER A 206 1.50 -9.75 -33.48
C SER A 206 0.10 -10.28 -33.15
N TRP A 207 -0.62 -9.63 -32.24
CA TRP A 207 -2.01 -9.99 -31.94
C TRP A 207 -2.97 -9.50 -33.03
N GLN A 208 -2.81 -8.28 -33.54
CA GLN A 208 -3.64 -7.72 -34.62
C GLN A 208 -3.51 -8.52 -35.91
N ALA A 209 -2.29 -8.93 -36.28
CA ALA A 209 -2.04 -9.75 -37.47
C ALA A 209 -2.69 -11.15 -37.42
N ARG A 210 -3.04 -11.64 -36.22
CA ARG A 210 -3.73 -12.92 -36.02
C ARG A 210 -5.25 -12.80 -35.98
N GLN A 211 -5.81 -11.59 -35.96
CA GLN A 211 -7.25 -11.42 -36.00
C GLN A 211 -7.75 -11.76 -37.40
N PRO A 212 -8.79 -12.62 -37.54
CA PRO A 212 -9.39 -12.87 -38.83
C PRO A 212 -9.94 -11.56 -39.40
N ASN A 213 -9.63 -11.27 -40.66
CA ASN A 213 -10.19 -10.12 -41.36
C ASN A 213 -11.72 -10.28 -41.41
N GLU A 214 -12.45 -9.48 -40.63
CA GLU A 214 -13.92 -9.49 -40.64
C GLU A 214 -14.48 -9.11 -42.02
N SER A 215 -13.66 -8.53 -42.91
CA SER A 215 -14.01 -8.23 -44.30
C SER A 215 -14.24 -9.46 -45.18
N ASP A 216 -13.78 -10.65 -44.80
CA ASP A 216 -13.96 -11.89 -45.59
C ASP A 216 -15.27 -12.64 -45.27
N LYS A 217 -16.15 -12.06 -44.43
CA LYS A 217 -17.45 -12.65 -44.05
C LYS A 217 -18.68 -11.99 -44.71
N SER A 218 -18.50 -11.14 -45.72
CA SER A 218 -19.59 -10.56 -46.54
C SER A 218 -19.59 -11.12 -47.96
#